data_AF-A0A3C0QD89-F1
#
_entry.id   AF-A0A3C0QD89-F1
#
_cell.length_a   1.000
_cell.length_b   1.000
_cell.length_c   1.000
_cell.angle_alpha   90.00
_cell.angle_beta   90.00
_cell.angle_gamma   90.00
#
_symmetry.space_group_name_H-M   'P 1'
#
loop_
_entity.id
_entity.type
_entity.pdbx_description
1 polymer ?
#
loop_
_entity_poly.entity_id
_entity_poly.type
_entity_poly.pdbx_seq_one_letter_code
_entity_poly.pdbx_strand_id
1 'polypeptide(L)'
;MPDSGVVADCVHTACIIPSIMNSPPLTDTPVSVAALVQMGRRPGPFVLALDGQAGPAALLESHEVVRAIPGRRLVCRGAWQGKDVFIKLYLDGDRYWQEECRGLQALAAKGIAAPAVLHAGTADRGALHIIVLQAIQPARTLEAVLSQAHEETARIALLQRAVICIAGHHCAGLEQRDIHLNNFLLAGEQLYTLDGGGIHASGDAELSVTQSRDNLALFFAELYPDDDALVDRVLPAYLQRRSWDRDDFPLATLRRRIKHFRDRRLRRFLKKVFRDCSAFICERSWRTFKVYDRAIASTGMVEFLADPDASLQHADAQYLKQGNTCTLWVTRVDGRQLVVKRYNIKSLRHRLGRAVRKTRAAVSWRNAHRLWMYGILTARPVALLEERWGPLRGRAWYISEFVAGDDAGTLCTATLRDQAGIEAAGQQVTGLLAQLALSSLSHGDMKATNFILSEQGAVVIDLDAMRRHVAPESFRRAQRRDLARFMRNWEDCPETKTMFTEMMRAKNLVTDS
;
A
#
# COMPACT_ATOMS: atom_id res chain seq x y z
N MET A 1 -5.91 9.96 13.89
CA MET A 1 -5.03 9.33 12.87
C MET A 1 -5.10 7.81 13.00
N PRO A 2 -5.49 7.10 11.94
CA PRO A 2 -5.07 5.71 11.73
C PRO A 2 -4.21 5.59 10.46
N ASP A 3 -3.16 4.77 10.56
CA ASP A 3 -2.17 4.43 9.54
C ASP A 3 -2.70 4.29 8.10
N SER A 4 -2.10 5.04 7.18
CA SER A 4 -2.19 4.82 5.73
C SER A 4 -1.34 3.63 5.24
N GLY A 5 -0.84 2.77 6.14
CA GLY A 5 0.05 1.64 5.84
C GLY A 5 -0.62 0.35 5.33
N VAL A 6 -1.96 0.30 5.21
CA VAL A 6 -2.71 -0.96 5.04
C VAL A 6 -2.53 -1.65 3.68
N VAL A 7 -1.84 -1.05 2.70
CA VAL A 7 -1.69 -1.67 1.36
C VAL A 7 -0.31 -2.30 1.12
N ALA A 8 0.63 -2.12 2.06
CA ALA A 8 1.98 -2.70 1.96
C ALA A 8 2.11 -4.10 2.62
N ASP A 9 1.03 -4.71 3.10
CA ASP A 9 1.05 -5.98 3.88
C ASP A 9 1.34 -7.27 3.07
N CYS A 10 2.16 -7.18 2.01
CA CYS A 10 2.61 -8.35 1.25
C CYS A 10 4.11 -8.63 1.36
N VAL A 11 4.92 -7.63 1.69
CA VAL A 11 6.31 -7.78 2.14
C VAL A 11 6.50 -6.59 3.08
N HIS A 12 7.03 -6.71 4.28
CA HIS A 12 8.18 -5.90 4.73
C HIS A 12 8.45 -6.20 6.20
N THR A 13 9.73 -6.17 6.55
CA THR A 13 10.28 -6.46 7.87
C THR A 13 10.90 -5.16 8.34
N ALA A 14 10.21 -4.41 9.19
CA ALA A 14 10.74 -3.17 9.76
C ALA A 14 11.33 -3.44 11.15
N CYS A 15 12.60 -3.09 11.35
CA CYS A 15 13.28 -3.18 12.63
C CYS A 15 13.04 -1.92 13.50
N ILE A 16 11.83 -1.67 14.00
CA ILE A 16 11.49 -0.44 14.76
C ILE A 16 10.87 -0.76 16.12
N ILE A 17 11.47 -0.35 17.26
CA ILE A 17 10.91 -0.50 18.63
C ILE A 17 10.09 0.74 18.99
N PRO A 18 8.78 0.62 19.33
CA PRO A 18 8.13 1.53 20.27
C PRO A 18 8.31 1.01 21.71
N SER A 19 8.37 1.95 22.67
CA SER A 19 8.49 1.71 24.11
C SER A 19 7.60 0.56 24.62
N ILE A 20 8.21 -0.40 25.34
CA ILE A 20 7.60 -1.63 25.85
C ILE A 20 6.52 -1.31 26.90
N MET A 21 5.30 -1.84 26.72
CA MET A 21 4.35 -2.07 27.81
C MET A 21 3.90 -3.53 27.80
N ASN A 22 4.14 -4.23 28.92
CA ASN A 22 3.62 -5.53 29.38
C ASN A 22 3.38 -6.61 28.30
N SER A 23 4.44 -7.32 27.91
CA SER A 23 4.35 -8.61 27.20
C SER A 23 4.03 -9.76 28.17
N PRO A 24 3.26 -10.78 27.76
CA PRO A 24 3.04 -12.00 28.55
C PRO A 24 4.37 -12.75 28.81
N PRO A 25 4.43 -13.60 29.86
CA PRO A 25 5.66 -14.31 30.22
C PRO A 25 6.13 -15.26 29.12
N LEU A 26 7.46 -15.37 28.97
CA LEU A 26 8.12 -16.33 28.08
C LEU A 26 7.81 -17.77 28.51
N THR A 27 7.74 -18.68 27.55
CA THR A 27 7.67 -20.13 27.83
C THR A 27 9.02 -20.63 28.33
N ASP A 28 9.06 -21.33 29.47
CA ASP A 28 10.31 -21.88 30.03
C ASP A 28 10.94 -23.00 29.18
N THR A 29 10.16 -23.63 28.30
CA THR A 29 10.61 -24.75 27.46
C THR A 29 10.82 -24.30 26.01
N PRO A 30 11.94 -24.66 25.36
CA PRO A 30 12.14 -24.41 23.94
C PRO A 30 11.05 -25.02 23.07
N VAL A 31 10.51 -24.25 22.13
CA VAL A 31 9.44 -24.69 21.23
C VAL A 31 9.97 -25.43 20.01
N SER A 32 9.25 -26.45 19.56
CA SER A 32 9.54 -27.18 18.31
C SER A 32 8.95 -26.47 17.08
N VAL A 33 9.42 -26.85 15.89
CA VAL A 33 8.85 -26.36 14.61
C VAL A 33 7.37 -26.67 14.51
N ALA A 34 6.96 -27.88 14.93
CA ALA A 34 5.56 -28.29 14.91
C ALA A 34 4.68 -27.38 15.78
N ALA A 35 5.15 -26.99 16.96
CA ALA A 35 4.45 -26.05 17.83
C ALA A 35 4.35 -24.67 17.19
N LEU A 36 5.44 -24.15 16.60
CA LEU A 36 5.43 -22.87 15.89
C LEU A 36 4.45 -22.83 14.72
N VAL A 37 4.32 -23.93 13.96
CA VAL A 37 3.36 -24.02 12.86
C VAL A 37 1.92 -23.97 13.38
N GLN A 38 1.64 -24.63 14.50
CA GLN A 38 0.31 -24.63 15.13
C GLN A 38 -0.08 -23.26 15.72
N MET A 39 0.89 -22.49 16.19
CA MET A 39 0.66 -21.11 16.69
C MET A 39 0.18 -20.13 15.61
N GLY A 40 0.29 -20.48 14.32
CA GLY A 40 -0.31 -19.75 13.24
C GLY A 40 0.30 -18.35 13.01
N ARG A 41 -0.56 -17.32 12.92
CA ARG A 41 -0.15 -15.95 12.53
C ARG A 41 0.28 -15.04 13.68
N ARG A 42 -0.07 -15.38 14.92
CA ARG A 42 0.21 -14.57 16.11
C ARG A 42 0.69 -15.47 17.25
N PRO A 43 1.88 -16.09 17.14
CA PRO A 43 2.52 -16.72 18.27
C PRO A 43 2.68 -15.71 19.41
N GLY A 44 2.48 -16.16 20.66
CA GLY A 44 2.97 -15.43 21.83
C GLY A 44 4.50 -15.51 21.93
N PRO A 45 5.10 -14.92 22.98
CA PRO A 45 6.53 -15.05 23.26
C PRO A 45 6.95 -16.53 23.41
N PHE A 46 8.13 -16.89 22.91
CA PHE A 46 8.65 -18.25 22.96
C PHE A 46 10.18 -18.28 23.02
N VAL A 47 10.76 -19.43 23.38
CA VAL A 47 12.20 -19.67 23.40
C VAL A 47 12.58 -20.73 22.37
N LEU A 48 13.73 -20.58 21.71
CA LEU A 48 14.31 -21.58 20.81
C LEU A 48 15.67 -22.04 21.33
N ALA A 49 15.97 -23.32 21.14
CA ALA A 49 17.30 -23.90 21.39
C ALA A 49 18.03 -24.08 20.05
N LEU A 50 19.14 -23.36 19.87
CA LEU A 50 19.97 -23.45 18.67
C LEU A 50 20.76 -24.76 18.65
N ASP A 51 20.81 -25.42 17.48
CA ASP A 51 21.61 -26.63 17.30
C ASP A 51 23.11 -26.30 17.38
N GLY A 52 23.90 -27.19 17.98
CA GLY A 52 25.35 -27.03 18.07
C GLY A 52 25.83 -25.97 19.07
N GLN A 53 24.93 -25.37 19.85
CA GLN A 53 25.24 -24.46 20.96
C GLN A 53 24.93 -25.13 22.30
N ALA A 54 25.62 -24.74 23.38
CA ALA A 54 25.39 -25.26 24.72
C ALA A 54 25.20 -24.14 25.76
N GLY A 55 24.48 -24.45 26.84
CA GLY A 55 24.24 -23.52 27.94
C GLY A 55 23.40 -22.30 27.53
N PRO A 56 23.55 -21.14 28.21
CA PRO A 56 22.79 -19.93 27.91
C PRO A 56 22.95 -19.42 26.47
N ALA A 57 24.07 -19.75 25.81
CA ALA A 57 24.32 -19.37 24.42
C ALA A 57 23.40 -20.11 23.42
N ALA A 58 22.81 -21.24 23.82
CA ALA A 58 21.87 -22.00 23.00
C ALA A 58 20.46 -21.39 23.00
N LEU A 59 20.10 -20.60 24.00
CA LEU A 59 18.74 -20.11 24.18
C LEU A 59 18.55 -18.76 23.48
N LEU A 60 17.60 -18.75 22.53
CA LEU A 60 17.19 -17.57 21.78
C LEU A 60 15.77 -17.21 22.20
N GLU A 61 15.60 -16.02 22.78
CA GLU A 61 14.30 -15.56 23.25
C GLU A 61 13.60 -14.78 22.14
N SER A 62 12.36 -15.15 21.81
CA SER A 62 11.48 -14.39 20.93
C SER A 62 10.41 -13.72 21.76
N HIS A 63 10.44 -12.39 21.81
CA HIS A 63 9.52 -11.58 22.62
C HIS A 63 8.30 -11.12 21.82
N GLU A 64 8.47 -10.81 20.54
CA GLU A 64 7.40 -10.27 19.70
C GLU A 64 7.54 -10.76 18.25
N VAL A 65 6.44 -11.22 17.65
CA VAL A 65 6.40 -11.56 16.23
C VAL A 65 6.05 -10.31 15.42
N VAL A 66 7.03 -9.79 14.68
CA VAL A 66 6.84 -8.63 13.79
C VAL A 66 6.23 -9.02 12.45
N ARG A 67 6.42 -10.27 12.02
CA ARG A 67 5.84 -10.76 10.77
C ARG A 67 5.66 -12.26 10.77
N ALA A 68 4.48 -12.72 10.36
CA ALA A 68 4.19 -14.14 10.19
C ALA A 68 3.62 -14.44 8.80
N ILE A 69 4.28 -15.37 8.09
CA ILE A 69 3.75 -16.05 6.92
C ILE A 69 3.51 -17.51 7.32
N PRO A 70 2.25 -17.91 7.60
CA PRO A 70 1.93 -19.22 8.14
C PRO A 70 2.59 -20.36 7.37
N GLY A 71 3.24 -21.26 8.11
CA GLY A 71 3.92 -22.44 7.56
C GLY A 71 5.14 -22.14 6.70
N ARG A 72 5.58 -20.88 6.58
CA ARG A 72 6.71 -20.50 5.70
C ARG A 72 7.80 -19.72 6.42
N ARG A 73 7.44 -18.61 7.08
CA ARG A 73 8.43 -17.72 7.68
C ARG A 73 7.86 -16.98 8.88
N LEU A 74 8.65 -16.90 9.96
CA LEU A 74 8.40 -16.00 11.07
C LEU A 74 9.57 -15.03 11.19
N VAL A 75 9.27 -13.77 11.49
CA VAL A 75 10.28 -12.79 11.87
C VAL A 75 9.89 -12.24 13.23
N CYS A 76 10.85 -12.31 14.15
CA CYS A 76 10.62 -11.99 15.54
C CYS A 76 11.68 -11.01 16.03
N ARG A 77 11.32 -10.29 17.09
CA ARG A 77 12.24 -9.53 17.93
C ARG A 77 12.52 -10.33 19.16
N GLY A 78 13.71 -10.16 19.70
CA GLY A 78 14.12 -11.00 20.79
C GLY A 78 15.42 -10.57 21.41
N ALA A 79 15.89 -11.41 22.33
CA ALA A 79 17.19 -11.28 22.95
C ALA A 79 18.02 -12.54 22.70
N TRP A 80 19.31 -12.36 22.47
CA TRP A 80 20.28 -13.44 22.42
C TRP A 80 21.57 -12.99 23.08
N GLN A 81 22.03 -13.74 24.09
CA GLN A 81 23.25 -13.44 24.84
C GLN A 81 23.27 -11.99 25.39
N GLY A 82 22.13 -11.53 25.90
CA GLY A 82 21.97 -10.16 26.44
C GLY A 82 21.96 -9.04 25.38
N LYS A 83 21.88 -9.37 24.08
CA LYS A 83 21.77 -8.40 23.00
C LYS A 83 20.39 -8.44 22.37
N ASP A 84 19.89 -7.28 21.97
CA ASP A 84 18.68 -7.18 21.15
C ASP A 84 18.95 -7.69 19.73
N VAL A 85 18.06 -8.55 19.25
CA VAL A 85 18.21 -9.22 17.95
C VAL A 85 16.92 -9.25 17.16
N PHE A 86 17.10 -9.40 15.84
CA PHE A 86 16.05 -9.81 14.92
C PHE A 86 16.26 -11.25 14.49
N ILE A 87 15.23 -12.04 14.65
CA ILE A 87 15.25 -13.49 14.43
C ILE A 87 14.41 -13.78 13.19
N LYS A 88 15.02 -14.30 12.14
CA LYS A 88 14.31 -14.80 10.95
C LYS A 88 14.30 -16.33 10.98
N LEU A 89 13.10 -16.89 11.06
CA LEU A 89 12.84 -18.33 11.09
C LEU A 89 12.23 -18.78 9.76
N TYR A 90 12.80 -19.80 9.13
CA TYR A 90 12.32 -20.35 7.86
C TYR A 90 11.79 -21.77 8.08
N LEU A 91 10.48 -21.92 7.88
CA LEU A 91 9.71 -23.13 8.18
C LEU A 91 9.50 -24.04 6.94
N ASP A 92 9.61 -23.50 5.71
CA ASP A 92 9.31 -24.21 4.45
C ASP A 92 10.53 -24.52 3.58
N GLY A 93 11.72 -24.61 4.18
CA GLY A 93 12.94 -25.06 3.50
C GLY A 93 14.13 -24.10 3.58
N ASP A 94 15.23 -24.51 2.96
CA ASP A 94 16.55 -23.89 3.07
C ASP A 94 16.80 -22.80 2.01
N ARG A 95 16.12 -22.84 0.85
CA ARG A 95 16.42 -21.95 -0.28
C ARG A 95 16.38 -20.47 0.09
N TYR A 96 15.29 -20.01 0.72
CA TYR A 96 15.16 -18.60 1.12
C TYR A 96 16.15 -18.22 2.23
N TRP A 97 16.50 -19.17 3.11
CA TRP A 97 17.53 -18.97 4.12
C TRP A 97 18.91 -18.81 3.47
N GLN A 98 19.25 -19.65 2.49
CA GLN A 98 20.51 -19.56 1.74
C GLN A 98 20.60 -18.26 0.93
N GLU A 99 19.51 -17.86 0.26
CA GLU A 99 19.40 -16.59 -0.46
C GLU A 99 19.68 -15.40 0.49
N GLU A 100 19.06 -15.39 1.67
CA GLU A 100 19.27 -14.35 2.69
C GLU A 100 20.72 -14.31 3.20
N CYS A 101 21.28 -15.46 3.59
CA CYS A 101 22.66 -15.56 4.04
C CYS A 101 23.64 -15.04 2.98
N ARG A 102 23.48 -15.48 1.72
CA ARG A 102 24.34 -15.07 0.61
C ARG A 102 24.28 -13.57 0.37
N GLY A 103 23.07 -12.98 0.41
CA GLY A 103 22.90 -11.56 0.20
C GLY A 103 23.50 -10.71 1.32
N LEU A 104 23.28 -11.09 2.59
CA LEU A 104 23.88 -10.39 3.73
C LEU A 104 25.41 -10.49 3.71
N GLN A 105 25.96 -11.66 3.36
CA GLN A 105 27.40 -11.83 3.19
C GLN A 105 27.94 -10.97 2.05
N ALA A 106 27.22 -10.87 0.92
CA ALA A 106 27.62 -10.02 -0.20
C ALA A 106 27.64 -8.53 0.18
N LEU A 107 26.63 -8.05 0.92
CA LEU A 107 26.62 -6.68 1.45
C LEU A 107 27.82 -6.42 2.36
N ALA A 108 28.07 -7.32 3.32
CA ALA A 108 29.19 -7.19 4.26
C ALA A 108 30.55 -7.20 3.55
N ALA A 109 30.77 -8.12 2.60
CA ALA A 109 32.00 -8.23 1.83
C ALA A 109 32.30 -7.00 0.96
N LYS A 110 31.26 -6.22 0.60
CA LYS A 110 31.36 -4.99 -0.19
C LYS A 110 31.31 -3.73 0.67
N GLY A 111 31.31 -3.85 2.00
CA GLY A 111 31.26 -2.72 2.92
C GLY A 111 29.96 -1.92 2.86
N ILE A 112 28.87 -2.54 2.42
CA ILE A 112 27.55 -1.91 2.40
C ILE A 112 26.88 -2.11 3.76
N ALA A 113 26.42 -1.03 4.37
CA ALA A 113 25.78 -1.06 5.68
C ALA A 113 24.54 -1.96 5.69
N ALA A 114 24.59 -3.00 6.52
CA ALA A 114 23.51 -3.97 6.73
C ALA A 114 23.58 -4.48 8.17
N PRO A 115 22.51 -5.08 8.72
CA PRO A 115 22.56 -5.72 10.02
C PRO A 115 23.64 -6.81 10.08
N ALA A 116 24.46 -6.80 11.13
CA ALA A 116 25.44 -7.85 11.34
C ALA A 116 24.74 -9.20 11.57
N VAL A 117 25.19 -10.24 10.87
CA VAL A 117 24.76 -11.62 11.13
C VAL A 117 25.48 -12.11 12.36
N LEU A 118 24.76 -12.26 13.47
CA LEU A 118 25.29 -12.80 14.72
C LEU A 118 25.31 -14.32 14.72
N HIS A 119 24.34 -14.94 14.03
CA HIS A 119 24.27 -16.38 13.86
C HIS A 119 23.48 -16.74 12.60
N ALA A 120 23.91 -17.80 11.91
CA ALA A 120 23.15 -18.45 10.85
C ALA A 120 23.32 -19.97 11.02
N GLY A 121 22.22 -20.68 11.25
CA GLY A 121 22.27 -22.10 11.61
C GLY A 121 20.89 -22.72 11.68
N THR A 122 20.74 -23.74 12.51
CA THR A 122 19.49 -24.47 12.67
C THR A 122 19.03 -24.58 14.12
N ALA A 123 17.77 -24.93 14.31
CA ALA A 123 17.21 -25.41 15.57
C ALA A 123 16.31 -26.62 15.32
N ASP A 124 15.88 -27.26 16.41
CA ASP A 124 15.02 -28.44 16.41
C ASP A 124 15.60 -29.57 15.53
N ARG A 125 16.87 -29.91 15.79
CA ARG A 125 17.58 -31.02 15.12
C ARG A 125 17.66 -30.85 13.60
N GLY A 126 17.91 -29.62 13.15
CA GLY A 126 18.03 -29.29 11.73
C GLY A 126 16.70 -28.98 11.03
N ALA A 127 15.56 -29.09 11.72
CA ALA A 127 14.25 -28.88 11.10
C ALA A 127 13.91 -27.40 10.87
N LEU A 128 14.52 -26.48 11.63
CA LEU A 128 14.29 -25.04 11.54
C LEU A 128 15.54 -24.31 11.08
N HIS A 129 15.48 -23.56 9.99
CA HIS A 129 16.58 -22.67 9.61
C HIS A 129 16.42 -21.29 10.23
N ILE A 130 17.51 -20.74 10.77
CA ILE A 130 17.50 -19.51 11.57
C ILE A 130 18.60 -18.56 11.12
N ILE A 131 18.27 -17.26 11.08
CA ILE A 131 19.25 -16.17 11.00
C ILE A 131 18.98 -15.22 12.16
N VAL A 132 20.01 -14.95 12.96
CA VAL A 132 19.98 -13.98 14.04
C VAL A 132 20.79 -12.76 13.61
N LEU A 133 20.11 -11.62 13.54
CA LEU A 133 20.67 -10.34 13.12
C LEU A 133 20.78 -9.41 14.32
N GLN A 134 21.86 -8.64 14.39
CA GLN A 134 21.96 -7.56 15.36
C GLN A 134 20.86 -6.53 15.13
N ALA A 135 20.15 -6.13 16.19
CA ALA A 135 19.21 -5.04 16.10
C ALA A 135 19.96 -3.70 15.90
N ILE A 136 19.50 -2.90 14.94
CA ILE A 136 20.01 -1.54 14.70
C ILE A 136 19.09 -0.57 15.45
N GLN A 137 19.65 0.18 16.40
CA GLN A 137 18.87 1.07 17.27
C GLN A 137 19.67 2.32 17.67
N PRO A 138 19.00 3.47 17.91
CA PRO A 138 17.62 3.77 17.50
C PRO A 138 17.53 3.89 15.97
N ALA A 139 16.47 3.36 15.37
CA ALA A 139 16.35 3.34 13.92
C ALA A 139 14.89 3.39 13.45
N ARG A 140 14.68 3.95 12.26
CA ARG A 140 13.36 4.11 11.64
C ARG A 140 13.43 3.72 10.17
N THR A 141 12.41 3.09 9.62
CA THR A 141 12.40 2.78 8.18
C THR A 141 12.33 4.06 7.36
N LEU A 142 12.87 4.00 6.13
CA LEU A 142 12.77 5.10 5.18
C LEU A 142 11.31 5.49 4.90
N GLU A 143 10.39 4.52 4.86
CA GLU A 143 8.95 4.78 4.72
C GLU A 143 8.41 5.63 5.88
N ALA A 144 8.76 5.27 7.13
CA ALA A 144 8.28 5.95 8.32
C ALA A 144 8.81 7.38 8.43
N VAL A 145 10.07 7.64 8.06
CA VAL A 145 10.62 9.00 8.08
C VAL A 145 10.12 9.83 6.89
N LEU A 146 9.95 9.23 5.71
CA LEU A 146 9.46 9.94 4.52
C LEU A 146 7.98 10.32 4.64
N SER A 147 7.16 9.49 5.30
CA SER A 147 5.74 9.78 5.54
C SER A 147 5.51 10.92 6.54
N GLN A 148 6.47 11.17 7.44
CA GLN A 148 6.43 12.29 8.38
C GLN A 148 7.10 13.56 7.85
N ALA A 149 7.86 13.46 6.76
CA ALA A 149 8.48 14.60 6.12
C ALA A 149 7.47 15.33 5.22
N HIS A 150 6.95 16.46 5.73
CA HIS A 150 5.99 17.30 5.01
C HIS A 150 6.67 18.32 4.09
N GLU A 151 7.87 18.78 4.44
CA GLU A 151 8.65 19.71 3.61
C GLU A 151 9.34 18.98 2.46
N GLU A 152 9.24 19.57 1.26
CA GLU A 152 9.88 19.03 0.05
C GLU A 152 11.39 18.85 0.23
N THR A 153 12.07 19.82 0.85
CA THR A 153 13.52 19.77 1.12
C THR A 153 13.91 18.56 1.98
N ALA A 154 13.15 18.27 3.04
CA ALA A 154 13.40 17.12 3.90
C ALA A 154 13.17 15.79 3.15
N ARG A 155 12.11 15.72 2.32
CA ARG A 155 11.85 14.55 1.47
C ARG A 155 12.96 14.31 0.46
N ILE A 156 13.46 15.37 -0.18
CA ILE A 156 14.59 15.30 -1.12
C ILE A 156 15.84 14.77 -0.40
N ALA A 157 16.17 15.28 0.79
CA ALA A 157 17.33 14.84 1.54
C ALA A 157 17.27 13.34 1.90
N LEU A 158 16.10 12.85 2.34
CA LEU A 158 15.88 11.43 2.64
C LEU A 158 16.02 10.55 1.39
N LEU A 159 15.42 10.97 0.27
CA LEU A 159 15.51 10.25 -0.99
C LEU A 159 16.93 10.27 -1.57
N GLN A 160 17.68 11.37 -1.40
CA GLN A 160 19.09 11.46 -1.77
C GLN A 160 19.93 10.42 -1.03
N ARG A 161 19.75 10.27 0.29
CA ARG A 161 20.42 9.22 1.07
C ARG A 161 20.11 7.82 0.52
N ALA A 162 18.84 7.57 0.18
CA ALA A 162 18.42 6.30 -0.38
C ALA A 162 19.07 6.00 -1.75
N VAL A 163 19.07 6.97 -2.68
CA VAL A 163 19.68 6.74 -3.99
C VAL A 163 21.21 6.67 -3.92
N ILE A 164 21.86 7.35 -2.98
CA ILE A 164 23.30 7.21 -2.74
C ILE A 164 23.63 5.80 -2.24
N CYS A 165 22.82 5.28 -1.31
CA CYS A 165 22.93 3.90 -0.83
C CYS A 165 22.76 2.88 -1.98
N ILE A 166 21.72 3.04 -2.81
CA ILE A 166 21.46 2.20 -3.98
C ILE A 166 22.61 2.32 -5.02
N ALA A 167 23.12 3.52 -5.26
CA ALA A 167 24.29 3.71 -6.13
C ALA A 167 25.51 2.95 -5.59
N GLY A 168 25.71 2.93 -4.27
CA GLY A 168 26.73 2.12 -3.60
C GLY A 168 26.58 0.63 -3.86
N HIS A 169 25.35 0.09 -3.85
CA HIS A 169 25.10 -1.30 -4.26
C HIS A 169 25.54 -1.52 -5.71
N HIS A 170 25.16 -0.62 -6.60
CA HIS A 170 25.42 -0.78 -8.03
C HIS A 170 26.91 -0.68 -8.37
N CYS A 171 27.66 0.22 -7.72
CA CYS A 171 29.12 0.29 -7.80
C CYS A 171 29.81 -0.96 -7.21
N ALA A 172 29.10 -1.78 -6.44
CA ALA A 172 29.61 -3.03 -5.90
C ALA A 172 29.19 -4.26 -6.72
N GLY A 173 28.50 -4.06 -7.84
CA GLY A 173 27.96 -5.14 -8.67
C GLY A 173 26.73 -5.83 -8.06
N LEU A 174 26.07 -5.17 -7.09
CA LEU A 174 24.91 -5.70 -6.39
C LEU A 174 23.64 -4.98 -6.83
N GLU A 175 22.58 -5.74 -7.11
CA GLU A 175 21.22 -5.24 -7.28
C GLU A 175 20.32 -5.75 -6.15
N GLN A 176 19.38 -4.91 -5.71
CA GLN A 176 18.33 -5.35 -4.79
C GLN A 176 17.03 -5.57 -5.57
N ARG A 177 16.65 -6.82 -5.81
CA ARG A 177 15.49 -7.16 -6.65
C ARG A 177 14.14 -6.95 -5.96
N ASP A 178 14.15 -6.91 -4.63
CA ASP A 178 12.99 -6.61 -3.77
C ASP A 178 13.20 -5.28 -3.04
N ILE A 179 13.33 -4.20 -3.81
CA ILE A 179 13.46 -2.85 -3.26
C ILE A 179 12.12 -2.36 -2.74
N HIS A 180 12.14 -1.94 -1.48
CA HIS A 180 11.03 -1.33 -0.78
C HIS A 180 11.54 -0.31 0.24
N LEU A 181 10.76 0.74 0.51
CA LEU A 181 11.15 1.78 1.46
C LEU A 181 11.39 1.22 2.87
N ASN A 182 10.65 0.19 3.26
CA ASN A 182 10.85 -0.50 4.55
C ASN A 182 12.08 -1.40 4.62
N ASN A 183 12.70 -1.73 3.48
CA ASN A 183 13.95 -2.48 3.44
C ASN A 183 15.18 -1.54 3.59
N PHE A 184 14.96 -0.25 3.86
CA PHE A 184 15.99 0.70 4.25
C PHE A 184 15.71 1.24 5.65
N LEU A 185 16.72 1.17 6.51
CA LEU A 185 16.62 1.58 7.90
C LEU A 185 17.59 2.73 8.17
N LEU A 186 17.07 3.87 8.60
CA LEU A 186 17.83 5.05 8.95
C LEU A 186 18.17 5.02 10.44
N ALA A 187 19.46 5.02 10.77
CA ALA A 187 19.97 5.15 12.13
C ALA A 187 21.02 6.28 12.16
N GLY A 188 20.67 7.38 12.83
CA GLY A 188 21.41 8.64 12.70
C GLY A 188 21.45 9.09 11.23
N GLU A 189 22.67 9.27 10.71
CA GLU A 189 22.88 9.68 9.31
C GLU A 189 23.00 8.51 8.33
N GLN A 190 23.19 7.29 8.84
CA GLN A 190 23.49 6.11 8.04
C GLN A 190 22.21 5.37 7.63
N LEU A 191 22.13 4.99 6.35
CA LEU A 191 21.10 4.09 5.84
C LEU A 191 21.65 2.66 5.80
N TYR A 192 20.90 1.73 6.38
CA TYR A 192 21.18 0.30 6.38
C TYR A 192 20.22 -0.41 5.44
N THR A 193 20.76 -1.33 4.65
CA THR A 193 20.00 -2.20 3.77
C THR A 193 19.57 -3.46 4.52
N LEU A 194 18.28 -3.76 4.47
CA LEU A 194 17.68 -4.97 5.01
C LEU A 194 17.36 -5.97 3.90
N ASP A 195 17.01 -7.19 4.30
CA ASP A 195 16.48 -8.26 3.43
C ASP A 195 17.50 -8.76 2.40
N GLY A 196 18.48 -9.52 2.88
CA GLY A 196 19.53 -10.13 2.07
C GLY A 196 18.99 -11.00 0.93
N GLY A 197 17.83 -11.63 1.08
CA GLY A 197 17.24 -12.48 0.04
C GLY A 197 16.89 -11.71 -1.24
N GLY A 198 16.77 -10.38 -1.14
CA GLY A 198 16.60 -9.50 -2.29
C GLY A 198 17.91 -9.15 -3.01
N ILE A 199 19.08 -9.37 -2.40
CA ILE A 199 20.39 -8.95 -2.91
C ILE A 199 20.96 -9.98 -3.86
N HIS A 200 21.32 -9.52 -5.06
CA HIS A 200 21.87 -10.36 -6.12
C HIS A 200 23.15 -9.73 -6.67
N ALA A 201 24.21 -10.51 -6.76
CA ALA A 201 25.40 -10.12 -7.49
C ALA A 201 25.19 -10.35 -9.00
N SER A 202 25.56 -9.38 -9.83
CA SER A 202 25.53 -9.57 -11.30
C SER A 202 26.67 -10.47 -11.79
N GLY A 203 27.74 -10.59 -11.01
CA GLY A 203 29.00 -11.21 -11.42
C GLY A 203 30.03 -10.20 -11.94
N ASP A 204 29.60 -8.98 -12.24
CA ASP A 204 30.46 -7.89 -12.67
C ASP A 204 30.96 -7.07 -11.48
N ALA A 205 32.02 -6.27 -11.70
CA ALA A 205 32.52 -5.33 -10.70
C ALA A 205 31.47 -4.24 -10.37
N GLU A 206 30.74 -3.78 -11.38
CA GLU A 206 29.65 -2.81 -11.25
C GLU A 206 28.45 -3.21 -12.12
N LEU A 207 27.25 -2.78 -11.74
CA LEU A 207 26.07 -2.95 -12.59
C LEU A 207 26.14 -2.03 -13.82
N SER A 208 25.79 -2.59 -14.97
CA SER A 208 25.59 -1.82 -16.21
C SER A 208 24.56 -0.70 -16.06
N VAL A 209 24.60 0.29 -16.95
CA VAL A 209 23.61 1.38 -17.04
C VAL A 209 22.18 0.84 -17.10
N THR A 210 21.94 -0.22 -17.87
CA THR A 210 20.59 -0.79 -18.04
C THR A 210 20.09 -1.46 -16.76
N GLN A 211 20.90 -2.30 -16.11
CA GLN A 211 20.54 -2.92 -14.83
C GLN A 211 20.32 -1.86 -13.74
N SER A 212 21.23 -0.90 -13.68
CA SER A 212 21.18 0.21 -12.73
C SER A 212 19.91 1.04 -12.88
N ARG A 213 19.53 1.36 -14.12
CA ARG A 213 18.29 2.08 -14.41
C ARG A 213 17.06 1.32 -13.99
N ASP A 214 17.03 0.01 -14.26
CA ASP A 214 15.88 -0.82 -13.91
C ASP A 214 15.75 -0.98 -12.40
N ASN A 215 16.86 -1.14 -11.69
CA ASN A 215 16.87 -1.26 -10.23
C ASN A 215 16.51 0.06 -9.54
N LEU A 216 17.04 1.20 -10.03
CA LEU A 216 16.65 2.53 -9.54
C LEU A 216 15.18 2.84 -9.86
N ALA A 217 14.67 2.40 -11.02
CA ALA A 217 13.27 2.55 -11.36
C ALA A 217 12.34 1.70 -10.48
N LEU A 218 12.79 0.53 -10.00
CA LEU A 218 12.06 -0.25 -9.00
C LEU A 218 11.92 0.54 -7.70
N PHE A 219 12.98 1.20 -7.24
CA PHE A 219 12.93 2.08 -6.06
C PHE A 219 11.91 3.21 -6.21
N PHE A 220 12.03 4.02 -7.25
CA PHE A 220 11.12 5.15 -7.45
C PHE A 220 9.67 4.72 -7.75
N ALA A 221 9.45 3.50 -8.23
CA ALA A 221 8.11 2.95 -8.40
C ALA A 221 7.40 2.68 -7.05
N GLU A 222 8.11 2.70 -5.93
CA GLU A 222 7.52 2.66 -4.58
C GLU A 222 6.87 3.98 -4.17
N LEU A 223 7.27 5.11 -4.77
CA LEU A 223 6.69 6.42 -4.53
C LEU A 223 5.38 6.61 -5.31
N TYR A 224 4.54 7.52 -4.83
CA TYR A 224 3.31 7.89 -5.51
C TYR A 224 3.60 8.68 -6.79
N PRO A 225 2.69 8.68 -7.79
CA PRO A 225 2.88 9.43 -9.03
C PRO A 225 3.20 10.92 -8.83
N ASP A 226 2.64 11.54 -7.79
CA ASP A 226 2.89 12.95 -7.46
C ASP A 226 4.36 13.23 -7.10
N ASP A 227 5.07 12.24 -6.59
CA ASP A 227 6.49 12.33 -6.24
C ASP A 227 7.41 12.19 -7.46
N ASP A 228 6.88 11.92 -8.67
CA ASP A 228 7.71 11.78 -9.88
C ASP A 228 8.49 13.08 -10.20
N ALA A 229 8.05 14.23 -9.68
CA ALA A 229 8.78 15.50 -9.76
C ALA A 229 10.07 15.48 -8.95
N LEU A 230 10.10 14.79 -7.80
CA LEU A 230 11.28 14.67 -6.93
C LEU A 230 12.42 13.89 -7.60
N VAL A 231 12.10 13.00 -8.55
CA VAL A 231 13.09 12.16 -9.25
C VAL A 231 14.16 13.02 -9.93
N ASP A 232 13.80 14.13 -10.57
CA ASP A 232 14.78 15.02 -11.24
C ASP A 232 15.68 15.77 -10.23
N ARG A 233 15.15 16.06 -9.03
CA ARG A 233 15.91 16.71 -7.95
C ARG A 233 16.87 15.74 -7.25
N VAL A 234 16.53 14.46 -7.20
CA VAL A 234 17.28 13.43 -6.47
C VAL A 234 18.31 12.73 -7.37
N LEU A 235 18.01 12.55 -8.67
CA LEU A 235 18.88 11.85 -9.61
C LEU A 235 20.34 12.37 -9.67
N PRO A 236 20.64 13.68 -9.58
CA PRO A 236 22.02 14.15 -9.59
C PRO A 236 22.92 13.52 -8.52
N ALA A 237 22.40 13.28 -7.31
CA ALA A 237 23.16 12.65 -6.24
C ALA A 237 23.50 11.18 -6.57
N TYR A 238 22.58 10.47 -7.23
CA TYR A 238 22.82 9.11 -7.73
C TYR A 238 23.92 9.11 -8.80
N LEU A 239 23.81 9.98 -9.80
CA LEU A 239 24.74 10.07 -10.92
C LEU A 239 26.15 10.45 -10.46
N GLN A 240 26.25 11.40 -9.54
CA GLN A 240 27.53 11.78 -8.92
C GLN A 240 28.21 10.58 -8.25
N ARG A 241 27.46 9.76 -7.51
CA ARG A 241 28.01 8.56 -6.86
C ARG A 241 28.46 7.49 -7.88
N ARG A 242 27.82 7.46 -9.05
CA ARG A 242 28.16 6.55 -10.16
C ARG A 242 29.24 7.09 -11.11
N SER A 243 29.67 8.34 -10.93
CA SER A 243 30.54 9.04 -11.88
C SER A 243 29.98 9.04 -13.31
N TRP A 244 28.67 9.24 -13.45
CA TRP A 244 27.96 9.30 -14.73
C TRP A 244 27.36 10.68 -14.95
N ASP A 245 27.17 11.04 -16.22
CA ASP A 245 26.47 12.26 -16.61
C ASP A 245 25.03 11.98 -17.05
N ARG A 246 24.26 13.04 -17.27
CA ARG A 246 22.84 12.94 -17.68
C ARG A 246 22.67 12.28 -19.06
N ASP A 247 23.69 12.35 -19.90
CA ASP A 247 23.69 11.76 -21.24
C ASP A 247 23.82 10.23 -21.17
N ASP A 248 24.62 9.72 -20.23
CA ASP A 248 24.75 8.28 -19.95
C ASP A 248 23.46 7.69 -19.37
N PHE A 249 22.70 8.52 -18.64
CA PHE A 249 21.52 8.10 -17.92
C PHE A 249 20.29 9.01 -18.16
N PRO A 250 19.65 8.92 -19.35
CA PRO A 250 18.57 9.83 -19.70
C PRO A 250 17.34 9.71 -18.77
N LEU A 251 16.95 10.83 -18.14
CA LEU A 251 15.82 10.92 -17.21
C LEU A 251 14.50 10.45 -17.84
N ALA A 252 14.26 10.74 -19.12
CA ALA A 252 13.06 10.30 -19.83
C ALA A 252 12.95 8.77 -19.88
N THR A 253 14.07 8.06 -20.02
CA THR A 253 14.11 6.61 -20.02
C THR A 253 13.88 6.06 -18.62
N LEU A 254 14.47 6.68 -17.58
CA LEU A 254 14.18 6.34 -16.18
C LEU A 254 12.68 6.48 -15.87
N ARG A 255 12.06 7.63 -16.19
CA ARG A 255 10.61 7.87 -15.98
C ARG A 255 9.73 6.81 -16.63
N ARG A 256 10.07 6.38 -17.85
CA ARG A 256 9.37 5.30 -18.55
C ARG A 256 9.46 3.98 -17.80
N ARG A 257 10.63 3.65 -17.24
CA ARG A 257 10.83 2.43 -16.43
C ARG A 257 10.11 2.51 -15.09
N ILE A 258 10.11 3.67 -14.42
CA ILE A 258 9.34 3.91 -13.19
C ILE A 258 7.87 3.60 -13.42
N LYS A 259 7.27 4.21 -14.46
CA LYS A 259 5.88 3.96 -14.84
C LYS A 259 5.62 2.48 -15.16
N HIS A 260 6.54 1.83 -15.88
CA HIS A 260 6.44 0.41 -16.19
C HIS A 260 6.39 -0.48 -14.93
N PHE A 261 7.29 -0.24 -13.97
CA PHE A 261 7.34 -1.03 -12.73
C PHE A 261 6.15 -0.72 -11.81
N ARG A 262 5.74 0.54 -11.68
CA ARG A 262 4.52 0.93 -10.95
C ARG A 262 3.28 0.26 -11.56
N ASP A 263 3.17 0.22 -12.87
CA ASP A 263 2.10 -0.48 -13.59
C ASP A 263 2.12 -1.99 -13.41
N ARG A 264 3.31 -2.59 -13.35
CA ARG A 264 3.49 -4.01 -13.04
C ARG A 264 3.06 -4.31 -11.60
N ARG A 265 3.49 -3.50 -10.62
CA ARG A 265 3.11 -3.60 -9.21
C ARG A 265 1.61 -3.49 -9.03
N LEU A 266 0.99 -2.46 -9.60
CA LEU A 266 -0.46 -2.27 -9.55
C LEU A 266 -1.22 -3.45 -10.17
N ARG A 267 -0.83 -3.92 -11.37
CA ARG A 267 -1.50 -5.07 -12.00
C ARG A 267 -1.40 -6.33 -11.15
N ARG A 268 -0.27 -6.57 -10.51
CA ARG A 268 -0.11 -7.71 -9.57
C ARG A 268 -1.00 -7.54 -8.35
N PHE A 269 -1.00 -6.36 -7.74
CA PHE A 269 -1.82 -6.06 -6.57
C PHE A 269 -3.32 -6.20 -6.86
N LEU A 270 -3.82 -5.61 -7.95
CA LEU A 270 -5.24 -5.68 -8.33
C LEU A 270 -5.71 -7.08 -8.75
N LYS A 271 -4.81 -8.04 -9.00
CA LYS A 271 -5.17 -9.46 -9.11
C LYS A 271 -5.39 -10.10 -7.74
N LYS A 272 -4.72 -9.59 -6.69
CA LYS A 272 -4.79 -10.11 -5.31
C LYS A 272 -6.06 -9.68 -4.59
N VAL A 273 -6.66 -8.54 -4.92
CA VAL A 273 -7.86 -8.01 -4.24
C VAL A 273 -9.13 -8.84 -4.43
N PHE A 274 -9.07 -9.97 -5.16
CA PHE A 274 -10.22 -10.87 -5.39
C PHE A 274 -9.96 -12.31 -4.92
N ARG A 275 -8.92 -12.54 -4.10
CA ARG A 275 -8.52 -13.86 -3.63
C ARG A 275 -8.14 -13.81 -2.16
N ASP A 276 -8.17 -14.97 -1.53
CA ASP A 276 -7.71 -15.11 -0.15
C ASP A 276 -6.20 -14.86 -0.07
N CYS A 277 -5.77 -14.00 0.84
CA CYS A 277 -4.37 -13.68 1.08
C CYS A 277 -4.13 -13.15 2.50
N SER A 278 -2.93 -12.60 2.76
CA SER A 278 -2.60 -11.97 4.03
C SER A 278 -3.59 -10.87 4.40
N ALA A 279 -3.90 -9.97 3.45
CA ALA A 279 -4.76 -8.82 3.64
C ALA A 279 -6.27 -9.11 3.51
N PHE A 280 -6.68 -10.08 2.67
CA PHE A 280 -8.10 -10.32 2.37
C PHE A 280 -8.54 -11.72 2.75
N ILE A 281 -9.75 -11.84 3.27
CA ILE A 281 -10.51 -13.09 3.30
C ILE A 281 -11.34 -13.16 2.03
N CYS A 282 -11.33 -14.30 1.36
CA CYS A 282 -12.16 -14.54 0.17
C CYS A 282 -12.98 -15.81 0.33
N GLU A 283 -14.30 -15.67 0.33
CA GLU A 283 -15.25 -16.77 0.40
C GLU A 283 -15.98 -16.90 -0.93
N ARG A 284 -16.07 -18.13 -1.44
CA ARG A 284 -16.73 -18.40 -2.71
C ARG A 284 -17.57 -19.67 -2.62
N SER A 285 -18.85 -19.53 -2.93
CA SER A 285 -19.76 -20.64 -3.15
C SER A 285 -20.38 -20.55 -4.56
N TRP A 286 -21.27 -21.49 -4.90
CA TRP A 286 -22.08 -21.39 -6.10
C TRP A 286 -23.03 -20.17 -6.07
N ARG A 287 -23.44 -19.74 -4.87
CA ARG A 287 -24.46 -18.71 -4.65
C ARG A 287 -23.93 -17.34 -4.25
N THR A 288 -22.69 -17.28 -3.77
CA THR A 288 -22.13 -16.07 -3.17
C THR A 288 -20.65 -15.95 -3.47
N PHE A 289 -20.19 -14.70 -3.53
CA PHE A 289 -18.78 -14.35 -3.51
C PHE A 289 -18.58 -13.16 -2.59
N LYS A 290 -17.68 -13.30 -1.63
CA LYS A 290 -17.36 -12.24 -0.66
C LYS A 290 -15.86 -12.06 -0.60
N VAL A 291 -15.43 -10.81 -0.57
CA VAL A 291 -14.04 -10.44 -0.26
C VAL A 291 -14.05 -9.25 0.68
N TYR A 292 -13.31 -9.33 1.76
CA TYR A 292 -13.24 -8.28 2.77
C TYR A 292 -11.88 -8.26 3.45
N ASP A 293 -11.54 -7.12 4.06
CA ASP A 293 -10.29 -6.93 4.79
C ASP A 293 -10.24 -7.89 6.00
N ARG A 294 -9.14 -8.61 6.14
CA ARG A 294 -8.95 -9.56 7.24
C ARG A 294 -8.83 -8.85 8.59
N ALA A 295 -8.30 -7.63 8.61
CA ALA A 295 -8.09 -6.86 9.84
C ALA A 295 -9.40 -6.46 10.53
N ILE A 296 -10.53 -6.49 9.80
CA ILE A 296 -11.85 -6.08 10.30
C ILE A 296 -12.79 -7.28 10.53
N ALA A 297 -12.30 -8.51 10.41
CA ALA A 297 -13.11 -9.74 10.46
C ALA A 297 -13.50 -10.16 11.89
N SER A 298 -14.14 -9.26 12.64
CA SER A 298 -14.81 -9.56 13.91
C SER A 298 -16.08 -10.39 13.68
N THR A 299 -16.58 -11.02 14.76
CA THR A 299 -17.84 -11.78 14.71
C THR A 299 -19.00 -10.93 14.19
N GLY A 300 -19.17 -9.71 14.72
CA GLY A 300 -20.21 -8.78 14.28
C GLY A 300 -20.09 -8.37 12.81
N MET A 301 -18.87 -8.16 12.32
CA MET A 301 -18.63 -7.91 10.90
C MET A 301 -18.99 -9.12 10.03
N VAL A 302 -18.60 -10.34 10.42
CA VAL A 302 -18.92 -11.55 9.66
C VAL A 302 -20.43 -11.78 9.58
N GLU A 303 -21.16 -11.55 10.68
CA GLU A 303 -22.62 -11.62 10.74
C GLU A 303 -23.26 -10.56 9.83
N PHE A 304 -22.82 -9.31 9.91
CA PHE A 304 -23.29 -8.24 9.03
C PHE A 304 -23.04 -8.56 7.54
N LEU A 305 -21.87 -9.10 7.20
CA LEU A 305 -21.54 -9.52 5.84
C LEU A 305 -22.32 -10.77 5.39
N ALA A 306 -23.02 -11.48 6.28
CA ALA A 306 -23.92 -12.56 5.91
C ALA A 306 -25.17 -12.02 5.21
N ASP A 307 -25.75 -10.94 5.72
CA ASP A 307 -26.89 -10.24 5.14
C ASP A 307 -26.81 -8.72 5.39
N PRO A 308 -26.14 -7.96 4.50
CA PRO A 308 -26.02 -6.52 4.68
C PRO A 308 -27.37 -5.79 4.68
N ASP A 309 -28.39 -6.32 4.00
CA ASP A 309 -29.70 -5.65 3.89
C ASP A 309 -30.44 -5.66 5.24
N ALA A 310 -30.18 -6.64 6.12
CA ALA A 310 -30.74 -6.69 7.47
C ALA A 310 -30.36 -5.46 8.32
N SER A 311 -29.20 -4.86 8.06
CA SER A 311 -28.76 -3.64 8.76
C SER A 311 -29.71 -2.45 8.60
N LEU A 312 -30.56 -2.43 7.57
CA LEU A 312 -31.58 -1.39 7.38
C LEU A 312 -32.65 -1.37 8.48
N GLN A 313 -32.77 -2.45 9.26
CA GLN A 313 -33.68 -2.52 10.40
C GLN A 313 -33.08 -1.93 11.68
N HIS A 314 -31.78 -1.64 11.70
CA HIS A 314 -31.15 -1.05 12.87
C HIS A 314 -31.54 0.43 13.01
N ALA A 315 -31.70 0.89 14.25
CA ALA A 315 -32.16 2.25 14.56
C ALA A 315 -31.20 3.35 14.06
N ASP A 316 -29.92 3.01 13.88
CA ASP A 316 -28.87 3.90 13.40
C ASP A 316 -28.69 3.88 11.87
N ALA A 317 -29.50 3.08 11.16
CA ALA A 317 -29.44 3.02 9.71
C ALA A 317 -30.10 4.24 9.06
N GLN A 318 -29.38 4.91 8.17
CA GLN A 318 -29.88 6.10 7.47
C GLN A 318 -29.74 5.94 5.96
N TYR A 319 -30.86 6.05 5.23
CA TYR A 319 -30.80 6.12 3.77
C TYR A 319 -30.16 7.41 3.30
N LEU A 320 -29.14 7.28 2.44
CA LEU A 320 -28.57 8.39 1.68
C LEU A 320 -29.23 8.52 0.30
N LYS A 321 -29.56 7.37 -0.31
CA LYS A 321 -30.21 7.33 -1.62
C LYS A 321 -31.04 6.08 -1.79
N GLN A 322 -32.30 6.26 -2.14
CA GLN A 322 -33.20 5.17 -2.53
C GLN A 322 -33.49 5.27 -4.02
N GLY A 323 -32.98 4.33 -4.81
CA GLY A 323 -33.23 4.35 -6.25
C GLY A 323 -33.26 2.96 -6.88
N ASN A 324 -33.97 2.86 -8.01
CA ASN A 324 -34.14 1.61 -8.77
C ASN A 324 -32.81 1.02 -9.26
N THR A 325 -31.79 1.86 -9.45
CA THR A 325 -30.46 1.44 -9.93
C THR A 325 -29.53 1.02 -8.79
N CYS A 326 -29.69 1.65 -7.63
CA CYS A 326 -28.76 1.58 -6.52
C CYS A 326 -29.47 2.09 -5.27
N THR A 327 -29.29 1.37 -4.17
CA THR A 327 -29.69 1.80 -2.83
C THR A 327 -28.42 2.07 -2.03
N LEU A 328 -28.38 3.18 -1.30
CA LEU A 328 -27.24 3.63 -0.51
C LEU A 328 -27.72 4.03 0.88
N TRP A 329 -27.08 3.49 1.92
CA TRP A 329 -27.37 3.82 3.31
C TRP A 329 -26.10 3.78 4.16
N VAL A 330 -26.18 4.39 5.34
CA VAL A 330 -25.19 4.33 6.41
C VAL A 330 -25.68 3.38 7.50
N THR A 331 -24.77 2.63 8.12
CA THR A 331 -25.04 1.76 9.29
C THR A 331 -23.81 1.71 10.18
N ARG A 332 -23.94 1.34 11.46
CA ARG A 332 -22.80 1.04 12.34
C ARG A 332 -22.64 -0.47 12.58
N VAL A 333 -21.40 -0.93 12.58
CA VAL A 333 -21.02 -2.32 12.90
C VAL A 333 -19.75 -2.28 13.73
N ASP A 334 -19.77 -2.87 14.94
CA ASP A 334 -18.63 -2.90 15.87
C ASP A 334 -17.97 -1.52 16.06
N GLY A 335 -18.81 -0.49 16.25
CA GLY A 335 -18.40 0.91 16.43
C GLY A 335 -18.00 1.64 15.13
N ARG A 336 -17.82 0.93 14.01
CA ARG A 336 -17.46 1.52 12.71
C ARG A 336 -18.68 1.99 11.95
N GLN A 337 -18.66 3.22 11.47
CA GLN A 337 -19.70 3.74 10.59
C GLN A 337 -19.37 3.37 9.13
N LEU A 338 -20.29 2.67 8.47
CA LEU A 338 -20.11 2.09 7.14
C LEU A 338 -21.13 2.66 6.17
N VAL A 339 -20.72 2.81 4.92
CA VAL A 339 -21.58 3.13 3.78
C VAL A 339 -21.79 1.86 2.97
N VAL A 340 -23.05 1.46 2.80
CA VAL A 340 -23.42 0.27 2.03
C VAL A 340 -24.07 0.69 0.73
N LYS A 341 -23.42 0.34 -0.39
CA LYS A 341 -23.92 0.60 -1.75
C LYS A 341 -24.39 -0.70 -2.40
N ARG A 342 -25.70 -0.93 -2.42
CA ARG A 342 -26.33 -2.07 -3.09
C ARG A 342 -26.68 -1.73 -4.53
N TYR A 343 -26.14 -2.50 -5.47
CA TYR A 343 -26.44 -2.40 -6.89
C TYR A 343 -27.53 -3.39 -7.30
N ASN A 344 -28.68 -2.87 -7.72
CA ASN A 344 -29.83 -3.67 -8.15
C ASN A 344 -29.71 -4.06 -9.63
N ILE A 345 -30.25 -5.23 -10.01
CA ILE A 345 -30.38 -5.65 -11.41
C ILE A 345 -31.71 -5.12 -11.96
N LYS A 346 -31.65 -4.20 -12.93
CA LYS A 346 -32.85 -3.52 -13.45
C LYS A 346 -33.82 -4.37 -14.29
N SER A 347 -33.40 -5.44 -14.99
CA SER A 347 -34.34 -6.28 -15.78
C SER A 347 -33.77 -7.62 -16.26
N LEU A 348 -34.66 -8.60 -16.55
CA LEU A 348 -34.40 -9.93 -17.11
C LEU A 348 -33.59 -9.92 -18.42
N ARG A 349 -33.96 -9.05 -19.39
CA ARG A 349 -33.25 -8.93 -20.68
C ARG A 349 -31.86 -8.28 -20.53
N HIS A 350 -31.67 -7.47 -19.49
CA HIS A 350 -30.38 -6.86 -19.15
C HIS A 350 -29.46 -7.81 -18.34
N ARG A 351 -30.02 -8.95 -17.88
CA ARG A 351 -29.36 -9.97 -17.05
C ARG A 351 -28.46 -10.90 -17.88
N LEU A 352 -28.92 -11.40 -19.04
CA LEU A 352 -28.14 -12.38 -19.83
C LEU A 352 -26.83 -11.81 -20.40
N GLY A 353 -26.80 -10.55 -20.87
CA GLY A 353 -25.58 -9.94 -21.43
C GLY A 353 -24.59 -9.39 -20.41
N ARG A 354 -25.01 -9.17 -19.16
CA ARG A 354 -24.18 -8.58 -18.09
C ARG A 354 -23.83 -9.53 -16.95
N ALA A 355 -24.53 -10.65 -16.79
CA ALA A 355 -24.29 -11.60 -15.70
C ALA A 355 -22.86 -12.15 -15.68
N VAL A 356 -22.23 -12.29 -16.86
CA VAL A 356 -20.83 -12.74 -16.98
C VAL A 356 -19.80 -11.62 -16.81
N ARG A 357 -20.22 -10.34 -16.88
CA ARG A 357 -19.33 -9.18 -16.66
C ARG A 357 -19.12 -8.95 -15.17
N LYS A 358 -18.05 -8.23 -14.82
CA LYS A 358 -17.82 -7.78 -13.45
C LYS A 358 -18.98 -6.89 -12.98
N THR A 359 -19.43 -7.07 -11.75
CA THR A 359 -20.46 -6.19 -11.16
C THR A 359 -19.91 -4.78 -10.98
N ARG A 360 -20.80 -3.81 -10.82
CA ARG A 360 -20.42 -2.44 -10.46
C ARG A 360 -19.71 -2.40 -9.11
N ALA A 361 -20.15 -3.20 -8.13
CA ALA A 361 -19.45 -3.35 -6.86
C ALA A 361 -18.00 -3.83 -7.05
N ALA A 362 -17.77 -4.84 -7.87
CA ALA A 362 -16.41 -5.33 -8.16
C ALA A 362 -15.55 -4.29 -8.92
N VAL A 363 -16.16 -3.43 -9.72
CA VAL A 363 -15.47 -2.30 -10.35
C VAL A 363 -15.09 -1.26 -9.28
N SER A 364 -16.01 -0.86 -8.42
CA SER A 364 -15.77 0.07 -7.31
C SER A 364 -14.67 -0.44 -6.39
N TRP A 365 -14.75 -1.69 -5.92
CA TRP A 365 -13.74 -2.35 -5.09
C TRP A 365 -12.35 -2.29 -5.70
N ARG A 366 -12.22 -2.69 -6.97
CA ARG A 366 -10.93 -2.66 -7.69
C ARG A 366 -10.41 -1.24 -7.88
N ASN A 367 -11.30 -0.28 -8.07
CA ASN A 367 -10.95 1.12 -8.30
C ASN A 367 -10.54 1.80 -7.00
N ALA A 368 -11.21 1.54 -5.88
CA ALA A 368 -10.82 2.02 -4.55
C ALA A 368 -9.39 1.58 -4.19
N HIS A 369 -9.12 0.28 -4.32
CA HIS A 369 -7.77 -0.26 -4.14
C HIS A 369 -6.74 0.28 -5.14
N ARG A 370 -7.16 0.72 -6.34
CA ARG A 370 -6.25 1.40 -7.28
C ARG A 370 -5.88 2.80 -6.79
N LEU A 371 -6.86 3.57 -6.34
CA LEU A 371 -6.65 4.92 -5.84
C LEU A 371 -5.72 4.89 -4.62
N TRP A 372 -5.93 3.95 -3.70
CA TRP A 372 -5.04 3.72 -2.56
C TRP A 372 -3.58 3.44 -2.96
N MET A 373 -3.37 2.58 -3.98
CA MET A 373 -2.03 2.30 -4.51
C MET A 373 -1.36 3.52 -5.18
N TYR A 374 -2.13 4.54 -5.52
CA TYR A 374 -1.63 5.80 -6.09
C TYR A 374 -1.62 6.95 -5.08
N GLY A 375 -1.97 6.70 -3.81
CA GLY A 375 -2.04 7.76 -2.79
C GLY A 375 -3.20 8.73 -2.98
N ILE A 376 -4.20 8.35 -3.78
CA ILE A 376 -5.38 9.17 -4.05
C ILE A 376 -6.45 8.85 -3.01
N LEU A 377 -6.87 9.86 -2.25
CA LEU A 377 -7.85 9.70 -1.17
C LEU A 377 -9.22 9.26 -1.71
N THR A 378 -9.72 8.16 -1.16
CA THR A 378 -11.06 7.62 -1.41
C THR A 378 -11.54 6.89 -0.17
N ALA A 379 -12.86 6.74 -0.02
CA ALA A 379 -13.45 6.00 1.09
C ALA A 379 -12.84 4.60 1.21
N ARG A 380 -12.39 4.23 2.42
CA ARG A 380 -11.71 2.96 2.68
C ARG A 380 -12.59 1.78 2.26
N PRO A 381 -12.19 0.94 1.29
CA PRO A 381 -12.96 -0.24 0.93
C PRO A 381 -12.94 -1.26 2.07
N VAL A 382 -14.12 -1.74 2.45
CA VAL A 382 -14.33 -2.66 3.57
C VAL A 382 -14.68 -4.05 3.04
N ALA A 383 -15.69 -4.13 2.16
CA ALA A 383 -16.11 -5.40 1.59
C ALA A 383 -16.71 -5.28 0.19
N LEU A 384 -16.62 -6.39 -0.54
CA LEU A 384 -17.31 -6.67 -1.78
C LEU A 384 -18.12 -7.95 -1.60
N LEU A 385 -19.42 -7.89 -1.90
CA LEU A 385 -20.31 -9.04 -1.91
C LEU A 385 -21.03 -9.14 -3.24
N GLU A 386 -21.19 -10.35 -3.75
CA GLU A 386 -21.97 -10.64 -4.95
C GLU A 386 -22.83 -11.88 -4.71
N GLU A 387 -24.12 -11.76 -5.00
CA GLU A 387 -24.97 -12.91 -5.27
C GLU A 387 -24.57 -13.52 -6.61
N ARG A 388 -24.59 -14.84 -6.68
CA ARG A 388 -24.21 -15.60 -7.86
C ARG A 388 -25.09 -16.81 -8.08
N TRP A 389 -25.02 -17.35 -9.28
CA TRP A 389 -25.36 -18.73 -9.59
C TRP A 389 -24.32 -19.23 -10.58
N GLY A 390 -23.23 -19.78 -10.04
CA GLY A 390 -22.01 -20.08 -10.79
C GLY A 390 -21.43 -18.80 -11.44
N PRO A 391 -21.30 -18.74 -12.78
CA PRO A 391 -20.77 -17.57 -13.48
C PRO A 391 -21.75 -16.39 -13.58
N LEU A 392 -23.03 -16.60 -13.30
CA LEU A 392 -24.06 -15.57 -13.40
C LEU A 392 -24.07 -14.71 -12.14
N ARG A 393 -23.87 -13.40 -12.30
CA ARG A 393 -23.86 -12.44 -11.17
C ARG A 393 -25.22 -11.77 -10.96
N GLY A 394 -25.60 -11.68 -9.69
CA GLY A 394 -26.83 -11.15 -9.13
C GLY A 394 -26.68 -9.73 -8.57
N ARG A 395 -27.39 -9.45 -7.47
CA ARG A 395 -27.17 -8.22 -6.70
C ARG A 395 -25.74 -8.20 -6.17
N ALA A 396 -25.22 -6.99 -5.96
CA ALA A 396 -23.88 -6.83 -5.44
C ALA A 396 -23.80 -5.62 -4.51
N TRP A 397 -22.95 -5.73 -3.49
CA TRP A 397 -22.75 -4.71 -2.48
C TRP A 397 -21.28 -4.29 -2.50
N TYR A 398 -21.07 -2.98 -2.50
CA TYR A 398 -19.79 -2.38 -2.18
C TYR A 398 -19.94 -1.66 -0.84
N ILE A 399 -19.08 -2.01 0.11
CA ILE A 399 -19.09 -1.46 1.46
C ILE A 399 -17.78 -0.72 1.67
N SER A 400 -17.86 0.50 2.17
CA SER A 400 -16.72 1.31 2.56
C SER A 400 -16.93 1.92 3.94
N GLU A 401 -15.87 2.43 4.54
CA GLU A 401 -16.02 3.31 5.71
C GLU A 401 -16.74 4.60 5.29
N PHE A 402 -17.51 5.14 6.23
CA PHE A 402 -18.10 6.47 6.07
C PHE A 402 -17.02 7.54 6.16
N VAL A 403 -17.13 8.56 5.31
CA VAL A 403 -16.22 9.70 5.29
C VAL A 403 -17.01 10.91 5.72
N ALA A 404 -16.66 11.48 6.87
CA ALA A 404 -17.27 12.71 7.35
C ALA A 404 -16.73 13.91 6.56
N GLY A 405 -17.64 14.81 6.19
CA GLY A 405 -17.32 16.02 5.45
C GLY A 405 -18.47 16.46 4.57
N ASP A 406 -18.43 17.73 4.17
CA ASP A 406 -19.36 18.28 3.19
C ASP A 406 -18.98 17.81 1.78
N ASP A 407 -19.94 17.68 0.88
CA ASP A 407 -19.59 17.49 -0.52
C ASP A 407 -19.13 18.81 -1.17
N ALA A 408 -18.26 18.73 -2.19
CA ALA A 408 -17.68 19.91 -2.83
C ALA A 408 -18.72 20.80 -3.53
N GLY A 409 -19.96 20.34 -3.73
CA GLY A 409 -21.05 21.16 -4.26
C GLY A 409 -21.51 22.24 -3.30
N THR A 410 -21.29 22.04 -2.00
CA THR A 410 -21.59 23.03 -0.96
C THR A 410 -20.71 24.27 -1.04
N LEU A 411 -19.58 24.24 -1.76
CA LEU A 411 -18.67 25.38 -1.89
C LEU A 411 -19.35 26.63 -2.45
N CYS A 412 -20.36 26.46 -3.30
CA CYS A 412 -21.11 27.60 -3.83
C CYS A 412 -22.06 28.24 -2.81
N THR A 413 -22.53 27.47 -1.83
CA THR A 413 -23.53 27.89 -0.84
C THR A 413 -22.94 28.03 0.56
N ALA A 414 -21.62 27.86 0.71
CA ALA A 414 -20.94 27.79 1.99
C ALA A 414 -20.87 29.17 2.66
N THR A 415 -21.99 29.61 3.23
CA THR A 415 -22.10 30.82 4.06
C THR A 415 -21.29 30.75 5.36
N LEU A 416 -20.83 29.55 5.74
CA LEU A 416 -20.07 29.28 6.97
C LEU A 416 -18.55 29.22 6.79
N ARG A 417 -18.04 29.22 5.54
CA ARG A 417 -16.59 29.21 5.28
C ARG A 417 -16.15 30.61 4.91
N ASP A 418 -15.03 31.05 5.47
CA ASP A 418 -14.34 32.22 4.97
C ASP A 418 -13.68 31.93 3.61
N GLN A 419 -13.22 32.98 2.95
CA GLN A 419 -12.60 32.89 1.63
C GLN A 419 -11.39 31.93 1.64
N ALA A 420 -10.58 31.97 2.70
CA ALA A 420 -9.42 31.09 2.86
C ALA A 420 -9.82 29.60 2.93
N GLY A 421 -10.90 29.27 3.63
CA GLY A 421 -11.43 27.91 3.71
C GLY A 421 -11.98 27.40 2.38
N ILE A 422 -12.60 28.25 1.57
CA ILE A 422 -13.07 27.93 0.21
C ILE A 422 -11.88 27.64 -0.70
N GLU A 423 -10.86 28.50 -0.68
CA GLU A 423 -9.65 28.34 -1.48
C GLU A 423 -8.89 27.07 -1.11
N ALA A 424 -8.72 26.78 0.18
CA ALA A 424 -8.09 25.56 0.66
C ALA A 424 -8.83 24.30 0.16
N ALA A 425 -10.16 24.29 0.23
CA ALA A 425 -10.97 23.20 -0.31
C ALA A 425 -10.84 23.07 -1.84
N GLY A 426 -10.83 24.19 -2.56
CA GLY A 426 -10.57 24.24 -4.00
C GLY A 426 -9.21 23.66 -4.38
N GLN A 427 -8.16 23.97 -3.61
CA GLN A 427 -6.82 23.42 -3.79
C GLN A 427 -6.79 21.91 -3.54
N GLN A 428 -7.46 21.42 -2.50
CA GLN A 428 -7.55 19.98 -2.21
C GLN A 428 -8.22 19.20 -3.34
N VAL A 429 -9.38 19.69 -3.83
CA VAL A 429 -10.09 19.04 -4.94
C VAL A 429 -9.25 19.09 -6.21
N THR A 430 -8.66 20.24 -6.54
CA THR A 430 -7.83 20.37 -7.74
C THR A 430 -6.56 19.52 -7.67
N GLY A 431 -5.97 19.38 -6.48
CA GLY A 431 -4.86 18.45 -6.22
C GLY A 431 -5.24 17.01 -6.53
N LEU A 432 -6.42 16.56 -6.07
CA LEU A 432 -6.93 15.23 -6.38
C LEU A 432 -7.19 15.06 -7.90
N LEU A 433 -7.71 16.09 -8.59
CA LEU A 433 -7.89 16.04 -10.04
C LEU A 433 -6.55 15.91 -10.78
N ALA A 434 -5.49 16.58 -10.31
CA ALA A 434 -4.13 16.44 -10.82
C ALA A 434 -3.59 15.01 -10.61
N GLN A 435 -3.81 14.43 -9.43
CA GLN A 435 -3.45 13.03 -9.14
C GLN A 435 -4.11 12.03 -10.09
N LEU A 436 -5.41 12.19 -10.35
CA LEU A 436 -6.14 11.36 -11.32
C LEU A 436 -5.52 11.49 -12.71
N ALA A 437 -5.13 12.71 -13.10
CA ALA A 437 -4.53 12.98 -14.39
C ALA A 437 -3.13 12.35 -14.55
N LEU A 438 -2.26 12.55 -13.57
CA LEU A 438 -0.92 11.93 -13.50
C LEU A 438 -1.03 10.39 -13.57
N SER A 439 -2.11 9.84 -13.00
CA SER A 439 -2.40 8.40 -13.00
C SER A 439 -3.14 7.89 -14.25
N SER A 440 -3.44 8.75 -15.24
CA SER A 440 -4.23 8.43 -16.43
C SER A 440 -5.60 7.79 -16.10
N LEU A 441 -6.27 8.32 -15.07
CA LEU A 441 -7.57 7.87 -14.58
C LEU A 441 -8.66 8.88 -14.96
N SER A 442 -9.77 8.38 -15.49
CA SER A 442 -11.02 9.14 -15.59
C SER A 442 -12.02 8.63 -14.55
N HIS A 443 -12.77 9.54 -13.96
CA HIS A 443 -13.84 9.25 -13.02
C HIS A 443 -15.10 8.76 -13.75
N GLY A 444 -15.47 9.39 -14.87
CA GLY A 444 -16.64 9.03 -15.69
C GLY A 444 -17.98 9.60 -15.20
N ASP A 445 -18.11 9.94 -13.91
CA ASP A 445 -19.25 10.69 -13.35
C ASP A 445 -18.79 11.88 -12.50
N MET A 446 -17.86 12.69 -13.01
CA MET A 446 -17.18 13.74 -12.22
C MET A 446 -18.12 14.90 -11.88
N LYS A 447 -18.84 14.77 -10.76
CA LYS A 447 -19.71 15.80 -10.18
C LYS A 447 -19.15 16.26 -8.86
N ALA A 448 -19.52 17.48 -8.48
CA ALA A 448 -19.35 18.06 -7.16
C ALA A 448 -19.54 17.08 -6.00
N THR A 449 -20.71 16.44 -6.00
CA THR A 449 -21.24 15.59 -4.93
C THR A 449 -20.48 14.27 -4.78
N ASN A 450 -19.57 13.96 -5.71
CA ASN A 450 -18.71 12.79 -5.64
C ASN A 450 -17.33 13.10 -5.02
N PHE A 451 -17.11 14.32 -4.53
CA PHE A 451 -15.93 14.72 -3.77
C PHE A 451 -16.36 15.18 -2.38
N ILE A 452 -15.88 14.51 -1.34
CA ILE A 452 -16.14 14.86 0.05
C ILE A 452 -14.93 15.64 0.58
N LEU A 453 -15.18 16.82 1.16
CA LEU A 453 -14.20 17.66 1.83
C LEU A 453 -14.07 17.21 3.28
N SER A 454 -13.11 16.31 3.53
CA SER A 454 -12.84 15.78 4.87
C SER A 454 -11.68 16.51 5.54
N GLU A 455 -11.48 16.27 6.84
CA GLU A 455 -10.29 16.75 7.57
C GLU A 455 -8.97 16.29 6.94
N GLN A 456 -8.97 15.14 6.26
CA GLN A 456 -7.78 14.58 5.59
C GLN A 456 -7.54 15.21 4.20
N GLY A 457 -8.50 15.99 3.69
CA GLY A 457 -8.51 16.54 2.34
C GLY A 457 -9.70 16.06 1.51
N ALA A 458 -9.66 16.35 0.21
CA ALA A 458 -10.69 15.92 -0.73
C ALA A 458 -10.65 14.40 -0.94
N VAL A 459 -11.80 13.76 -0.82
CA VAL A 459 -11.97 12.30 -0.95
C VAL A 459 -12.92 12.02 -2.10
N VAL A 460 -12.47 11.27 -3.12
CA VAL A 460 -13.34 10.89 -4.24
C VAL A 460 -14.14 9.63 -3.92
N ILE A 461 -15.43 9.64 -4.26
CA ILE A 461 -16.36 8.51 -4.09
C ILE A 461 -17.05 8.18 -5.41
N ASP A 462 -17.92 7.17 -5.41
CA ASP A 462 -18.62 6.65 -6.59
C ASP A 462 -17.73 6.20 -7.77
N LEU A 463 -16.95 5.15 -7.49
CA LEU A 463 -15.90 4.68 -8.40
C LEU A 463 -16.36 3.66 -9.46
N ASP A 464 -17.68 3.47 -9.66
CA ASP A 464 -18.20 2.39 -10.52
C ASP A 464 -18.07 2.68 -12.03
N ALA A 465 -17.98 3.96 -12.39
CA ALA A 465 -17.75 4.45 -13.75
C ALA A 465 -16.26 4.66 -14.07
N MET A 466 -15.41 4.70 -13.05
CA MET A 466 -14.00 5.08 -13.15
C MET A 466 -13.18 4.10 -14.00
N ARG A 467 -12.32 4.63 -14.87
CA ARG A 467 -11.50 3.87 -15.81
C ARG A 467 -10.05 4.30 -15.79
N ARG A 468 -9.17 3.32 -15.97
CA ARG A 468 -7.77 3.56 -16.30
C ARG A 468 -7.60 3.49 -17.82
N HIS A 469 -6.85 4.45 -18.36
CA HIS A 469 -6.56 4.54 -19.78
C HIS A 469 -5.11 4.11 -20.06
N VAL A 470 -4.92 3.32 -21.12
CA VAL A 470 -3.59 2.95 -21.61
C VAL A 470 -3.13 3.89 -22.72
N ALA A 471 -4.05 4.23 -23.63
CA ALA A 471 -3.79 5.15 -24.73
C ALA A 471 -3.94 6.62 -24.28
N PRO A 472 -2.93 7.49 -24.51
CA PRO A 472 -2.98 8.90 -24.12
C PRO A 472 -4.16 9.68 -24.71
N GLU A 473 -4.56 9.40 -25.95
CA GLU A 473 -5.70 10.07 -26.59
C GLU A 473 -7.04 9.69 -25.95
N SER A 474 -7.20 8.41 -25.61
CA SER A 474 -8.38 7.93 -24.89
C SER A 474 -8.50 8.62 -23.54
N PHE A 475 -7.37 8.76 -22.82
CA PHE A 475 -7.31 9.49 -21.56
C PHE A 475 -7.68 10.96 -21.74
N ARG A 476 -7.00 11.69 -22.64
CA ARG A 476 -7.25 13.12 -22.92
C ARG A 476 -8.73 13.38 -23.23
N ARG A 477 -9.35 12.53 -24.04
CA ARG A 477 -10.79 12.66 -24.36
C ARG A 477 -11.68 12.46 -23.13
N ALA A 478 -11.37 11.49 -22.27
CA ALA A 478 -12.14 11.23 -21.06
C ALA A 478 -11.94 12.32 -20.01
N GLN A 479 -10.70 12.76 -19.79
CA GLN A 479 -10.35 13.85 -18.89
C GLN A 479 -11.09 15.14 -19.25
N ARG A 480 -11.10 15.53 -20.54
CA ARG A 480 -11.85 16.72 -20.98
C ARG A 480 -13.34 16.63 -20.66
N ARG A 481 -13.96 15.46 -20.83
CA ARG A 481 -15.39 15.27 -20.49
C ARG A 481 -15.64 15.34 -18.98
N ASP A 482 -14.74 14.76 -18.20
CA ASP A 482 -14.81 14.78 -16.74
C ASP A 482 -14.65 16.21 -16.21
N LEU A 483 -13.62 16.95 -16.65
CA LEU A 483 -13.40 18.34 -16.26
C LEU A 483 -14.54 19.25 -16.71
N ALA A 484 -15.03 19.10 -17.95
CA ALA A 484 -16.19 19.87 -18.42
C ALA A 484 -17.44 19.58 -17.56
N ARG A 485 -17.65 18.31 -17.17
CA ARG A 485 -18.77 17.94 -16.28
C ARG A 485 -18.60 18.49 -14.86
N PHE A 486 -17.38 18.52 -14.35
CA PHE A 486 -17.06 19.11 -13.07
C PHE A 486 -17.36 20.62 -13.09
N MET A 487 -16.88 21.34 -14.10
CA MET A 487 -17.09 22.79 -14.23
C MET A 487 -18.56 23.19 -14.42
N ARG A 488 -19.41 22.31 -15.00
CA ARG A 488 -20.85 22.56 -15.12
C ARG A 488 -21.57 22.73 -13.79
N ASN A 489 -21.04 22.16 -12.70
CA ASN A 489 -21.70 22.29 -11.41
C ASN A 489 -21.67 23.75 -10.90
N TRP A 490 -20.74 24.60 -11.38
CA TRP A 490 -20.55 25.98 -10.93
C TRP A 490 -21.01 27.03 -11.95
N GLU A 491 -21.87 26.68 -12.90
CA GLU A 491 -22.36 27.63 -13.91
C GLU A 491 -23.08 28.82 -13.26
N ASP A 492 -23.82 28.56 -12.19
CA ASP A 492 -24.52 29.57 -11.40
C ASP A 492 -23.66 30.18 -10.29
N CYS A 493 -22.34 29.89 -10.28
CA CYS A 493 -21.40 30.30 -9.23
C CYS A 493 -20.09 30.87 -9.81
N PRO A 494 -20.12 32.09 -10.38
CA PRO A 494 -18.99 32.62 -11.16
C PRO A 494 -17.66 32.68 -10.42
N GLU A 495 -17.67 33.07 -9.13
CA GLU A 495 -16.47 33.18 -8.31
C GLU A 495 -15.78 31.83 -8.11
N THR A 496 -16.56 30.81 -7.70
CA THR A 496 -16.05 29.44 -7.53
C THR A 496 -15.59 28.86 -8.88
N LYS A 497 -16.30 29.16 -9.97
CA LYS A 497 -15.91 28.75 -11.32
C LYS A 497 -14.57 29.34 -11.75
N THR A 498 -14.35 30.63 -11.51
CA THR A 498 -13.08 31.31 -11.81
C THR A 498 -11.94 30.72 -10.99
N MET A 499 -12.15 30.57 -9.67
CA MET A 499 -11.17 29.94 -8.77
C MET A 499 -10.71 28.56 -9.27
N PHE A 500 -11.64 27.65 -9.59
CA PHE A 500 -11.28 26.34 -10.13
C PHE A 500 -10.58 26.41 -11.49
N THR A 501 -10.95 27.36 -12.35
CA THR A 501 -10.29 27.55 -13.65
C THR A 501 -8.82 27.93 -13.47
N GLU A 502 -8.53 28.87 -12.58
CA GLU A 502 -7.17 29.31 -12.26
C GLU A 502 -6.34 28.18 -11.63
N MET A 503 -6.90 27.48 -10.65
CA MET A 503 -6.22 26.36 -9.99
C MET A 503 -5.95 25.21 -10.98
N MET A 504 -6.89 24.90 -11.87
CA MET A 504 -6.70 23.86 -12.90
C MET A 504 -5.62 24.26 -13.91
N ARG A 505 -5.54 25.53 -14.30
CA ARG A 505 -4.46 26.06 -15.14
C ARG A 505 -3.11 25.93 -14.44
N ALA A 506 -3.01 26.33 -13.17
CA ALA A 506 -1.78 26.23 -12.39
C ALA A 506 -1.27 24.77 -12.26
N LYS A 507 -2.17 23.78 -12.30
CA LYS A 507 -1.86 22.35 -12.30
C LYS A 507 -1.74 21.72 -13.69
N ASN A 508 -1.77 22.50 -14.77
CA ASN A 508 -1.72 22.03 -16.16
C ASN A 508 -2.82 21.01 -16.52
N LEU A 509 -4.00 21.12 -15.89
CA LEU A 509 -5.15 20.24 -16.14
C LEU A 509 -5.95 20.68 -17.37
N VAL A 510 -5.91 21.97 -17.69
CA VAL A 510 -6.54 22.58 -18.85
C VAL A 510 -5.47 23.37 -19.59
N THR A 511 -5.34 23.15 -20.89
CA THR A 511 -4.51 23.99 -21.77
C THR A 511 -5.37 25.14 -22.28
N ASP A 512 -4.81 26.35 -22.37
CA ASP A 512 -5.50 27.45 -23.03
C ASP A 512 -5.87 27.03 -24.47
N SER A 513 -7.10 27.36 -24.84
CA SER A 513 -7.75 26.92 -26.08
C SER A 513 -7.31 27.78 -27.24
#